data_AF-A0A914IKA3-F1
#
_entry.id   AF-A0A914IKA3-F1
#
_cell.length_a   1.000
_cell.length_b   1.000
_cell.length_c   1.000
_cell.angle_alpha   90.00
_cell.angle_beta   90.00
_cell.angle_gamma   90.00
#
_symmetry.space_group_name_H-M   'P 1'
#
loop_
_entity.id
_entity.type
_entity.pdbx_description
1 polymer ?
#
loop_
_entity_poly.entity_id
_entity_poly.type
_entity_poly.pdbx_seq_one_letter_code
_entity_poly.pdbx_strand_id
1 'polypeptide(L)'
;MDKEPKRYLCHLYKEQKCIDYSDICDLQGDCPNREDEDNKIHNCKLAPPSARCTFEETRYEAGCENWQIVNMPNSMELIRLASVADSMPVKSGKNSNVRQTKMPLDKTNNIPGIGHYLMFSTFGDDHAVSSQFSDTGLLYSHAMTPIYPRMDPKLKDPGNKLFGTCMVRFFFCHVGSTNFQIILERIKNPYKKVIWTPPRASLIEPCVWEKATIVLDYQPSEYFLKFGIAKMNNHKAMFLMDDFSLSPNCFLM
;
A
#
# COMPACT_ATOMS: atom_id res chain seq x y z
N MET A 1 3.98 -26.96 -4.87
CA MET A 1 3.53 -27.44 -3.55
C MET A 1 3.13 -26.21 -2.77
N ASP A 2 1.84 -25.91 -2.73
CA ASP A 2 1.31 -24.87 -1.85
C ASP A 2 1.50 -25.36 -0.41
N LYS A 3 2.44 -24.74 0.31
CA LYS A 3 2.52 -24.92 1.77
C LYS A 3 1.25 -24.32 2.35
N GLU A 4 0.56 -25.07 3.20
CA GLU A 4 -0.58 -24.53 3.96
C GLU A 4 -0.16 -23.22 4.65
N PRO A 5 -1.03 -22.19 4.61
CA PRO A 5 -0.74 -20.92 5.25
C PRO A 5 -0.57 -21.14 6.76
N LYS A 6 0.52 -20.60 7.30
CA LYS A 6 0.79 -20.66 8.74
C LYS A 6 -0.31 -19.87 9.47
N ARG A 7 -0.89 -20.46 10.51
CA ARG A 7 -1.94 -19.84 11.34
C ARG A 7 -1.46 -19.56 12.75
N TYR A 8 -2.09 -18.59 13.39
CA TYR A 8 -1.89 -18.24 14.80
C TYR A 8 -3.21 -18.38 15.56
N LEU A 9 -3.14 -18.95 16.76
CA LEU A 9 -4.27 -19.06 17.66
C LEU A 9 -4.19 -17.94 18.69
N CYS A 10 -5.08 -16.96 18.59
CA CYS A 10 -5.33 -15.99 19.65
C CYS A 10 -5.81 -16.74 20.89
N HIS A 11 -5.10 -16.65 22.00
CA HIS A 11 -5.37 -17.50 23.16
C HIS A 11 -5.22 -16.81 24.52
N LEU A 12 -4.84 -15.53 24.57
CA LEU A 12 -4.66 -14.83 25.85
C LEU A 12 -5.99 -14.47 26.51
N TYR A 13 -7.07 -14.40 25.74
CA TYR A 13 -8.41 -14.06 26.22
C TYR A 13 -9.38 -15.23 26.07
N LYS A 14 -10.54 -15.13 26.74
CA LYS A 14 -11.51 -16.24 26.83
C LYS A 14 -12.04 -16.72 25.47
N GLU A 15 -12.03 -15.86 24.47
CA GLU A 15 -12.43 -16.19 23.11
C GLU A 15 -11.19 -16.58 22.30
N GLN A 16 -11.12 -17.85 21.91
CA GLN A 16 -10.08 -18.34 21.03
C GLN A 16 -10.46 -18.08 19.58
N LYS A 17 -9.53 -17.54 18.79
CA LYS A 17 -9.72 -17.30 17.36
C LYS A 17 -8.46 -17.70 16.61
N CYS A 18 -8.62 -18.40 15.49
CA CYS A 18 -7.51 -18.65 14.58
C CYS A 18 -7.49 -17.57 13.50
N ILE A 19 -6.32 -16.98 13.28
CA ILE A 19 -6.05 -15.99 12.23
C ILE A 19 -4.89 -16.47 11.35
N ASP A 20 -4.75 -15.91 10.15
CA ASP A 20 -3.58 -16.18 9.34
C ASP A 20 -2.36 -15.44 9.91
N TYR A 21 -1.18 -16.03 9.79
CA TYR A 21 0.04 -15.40 10.33
C TYR A 21 0.38 -14.08 9.61
N SER A 22 -0.18 -13.85 8.43
CA SER A 22 -0.13 -12.56 7.72
C SER A 22 -0.89 -11.44 8.41
N ASP A 23 -1.75 -11.76 9.36
CA ASP A 23 -2.62 -10.80 10.04
C ASP A 23 -1.98 -10.26 11.33
N ILE A 24 -0.90 -10.88 11.79
CA ILE A 24 -0.14 -10.39 12.96
C ILE A 24 0.63 -9.13 12.62
N CYS A 25 0.50 -8.08 13.45
CA CYS A 25 1.15 -6.78 13.30
C CYS A 25 0.87 -6.13 11.93
N ASP A 26 -0.35 -6.27 11.41
CA ASP A 26 -0.79 -5.69 10.14
C ASP A 26 -1.60 -4.38 10.28
N LEU A 27 -1.76 -3.89 11.52
CA LEU A 27 -2.53 -2.71 11.96
C LEU A 27 -4.02 -2.99 12.25
N GLN A 28 -4.57 -4.12 11.82
CA GLN A 28 -5.93 -4.51 12.12
C GLN A 28 -6.00 -5.31 13.43
N GLY A 29 -7.12 -5.20 14.13
CA GLY A 29 -7.37 -5.98 15.33
C GLY A 29 -8.16 -7.23 14.99
N ASP A 30 -7.47 -8.32 14.65
CA ASP A 30 -8.13 -9.58 14.29
C ASP A 30 -8.33 -10.50 15.49
N CYS A 31 -7.48 -10.44 16.52
CA CYS A 31 -7.70 -11.16 17.76
C CYS A 31 -8.57 -10.36 18.75
N PRO A 32 -9.24 -11.04 19.71
CA PRO A 32 -9.85 -10.38 20.85
C PRO A 32 -8.86 -9.48 21.58
N ASN A 33 -9.29 -8.24 21.88
CA ASN A 33 -8.46 -7.18 22.45
C ASN A 33 -7.18 -6.86 21.65
N ARG A 34 -7.14 -7.17 20.35
CA ARG A 34 -6.01 -6.90 19.45
C ARG A 34 -4.71 -7.56 19.90
N GLU A 35 -4.79 -8.78 20.44
CA GLU A 35 -3.63 -9.58 20.84
C GLU A 35 -2.56 -9.67 19.73
N ASP A 36 -3.01 -9.81 18.48
CA ASP A 36 -2.21 -9.83 17.25
C ASP A 36 -1.42 -8.55 16.98
N GLU A 37 -1.81 -7.43 17.60
CA GLU A 37 -1.11 -6.14 17.56
C GLU A 37 -0.34 -5.84 18.86
N ASP A 38 -0.35 -6.75 19.83
CA ASP A 38 0.34 -6.55 21.11
C ASP A 38 1.86 -6.66 20.94
N ASN A 39 2.54 -5.57 21.25
CA ASN A 39 3.99 -5.49 21.14
C ASN A 39 4.74 -6.46 22.08
N LYS A 40 4.19 -6.83 23.24
CA LYS A 40 4.83 -7.77 24.17
C LYS A 40 4.87 -9.19 23.64
N ILE A 41 3.95 -9.54 22.73
CA ILE A 41 3.81 -10.89 22.18
C ILE A 41 4.51 -10.98 20.82
N HIS A 42 4.23 -10.00 19.94
CA HIS A 42 4.62 -10.07 18.54
C HIS A 42 5.71 -9.07 18.14
N ASN A 43 6.18 -8.23 19.06
CA ASN A 43 7.21 -7.22 18.81
C ASN A 43 6.88 -6.29 17.64
N CYS A 44 5.60 -5.93 17.51
CA CYS A 44 5.07 -5.07 16.46
C CYS A 44 5.84 -3.75 16.25
N LYS A 45 6.48 -3.21 17.30
CA LYS A 45 7.28 -1.97 17.29
C LYS A 45 8.73 -2.14 16.84
N LEU A 46 9.17 -3.36 16.49
CA LEU A 46 10.44 -3.53 15.76
C LEU A 46 10.36 -2.90 14.37
N ALA A 47 9.17 -2.91 13.75
CA ALA A 47 8.91 -2.10 12.58
C ALA A 47 8.81 -0.62 13.01
N PRO A 48 9.58 0.29 12.38
CA PRO A 48 9.53 1.71 12.72
C PRO A 48 8.17 2.31 12.37
N PRO A 49 7.79 3.48 12.95
CA PRO A 49 6.54 4.15 12.63
C PRO A 49 6.35 4.41 11.13
N SER A 50 7.43 4.73 10.40
CA SER A 50 7.38 4.91 8.94
C SER A 50 7.15 3.63 8.13
N ALA A 51 7.18 2.47 8.77
CA ALA A 51 6.84 1.16 8.21
C ALA A 51 5.47 0.65 8.71
N ARG A 52 4.71 1.49 9.42
CA ARG A 52 3.39 1.21 10.00
C ARG A 52 2.51 2.47 9.87
N CYS A 53 1.84 2.59 8.74
CA CYS A 53 1.32 3.82 8.19
C CYS A 53 -0.18 3.70 7.90
N THR A 54 -1.00 4.37 8.70
CA THR A 54 -2.46 4.48 8.54
C THR A 54 -2.87 5.76 7.78
N PHE A 55 -1.90 6.52 7.27
CA PHE A 55 -2.11 7.79 6.55
C PHE A 55 -2.80 8.93 7.32
N GLU A 56 -3.12 8.74 8.60
CA GLU A 56 -3.81 9.75 9.43
C GLU A 56 -2.94 10.92 9.90
N GLU A 57 -1.63 10.88 9.66
CA GLU A 57 -0.71 11.91 10.13
C GLU A 57 -0.56 13.04 9.10
N THR A 58 -1.51 13.97 9.13
CA THR A 58 -1.61 15.09 8.18
C THR A 58 -0.45 16.10 8.27
N ARG A 59 0.44 15.99 9.26
CA ARG A 59 1.68 16.79 9.31
C ARG A 59 2.67 16.40 8.20
N TYR A 60 2.54 15.20 7.63
CA TYR A 60 3.34 14.75 6.50
C TYR A 60 2.52 14.78 5.21
N GLU A 61 3.12 15.23 4.11
CA GLU A 61 2.47 15.32 2.79
C GLU A 61 1.85 13.99 2.34
N ALA A 62 2.53 12.89 2.64
CA ALA A 62 2.10 11.54 2.31
C ALA A 62 1.27 10.88 3.42
N GLY A 63 0.89 11.59 4.49
CA GLY A 63 0.17 11.04 5.64
C GLY A 63 1.03 10.19 6.59
N CYS A 64 2.33 10.01 6.30
CA CYS A 64 3.24 9.15 7.04
C CYS A 64 4.66 9.70 7.12
N GLU A 65 5.32 9.44 8.25
CA GLU A 65 6.64 9.99 8.56
C GLU A 65 7.70 9.56 7.52
N ASN A 66 8.42 10.56 6.99
CA ASN A 66 9.51 10.42 6.03
C ASN A 66 9.14 9.77 4.68
N TRP A 67 7.85 9.53 4.42
CA TRP A 67 7.38 9.18 3.09
C TRP A 67 7.49 10.40 2.17
N GLN A 68 7.89 10.17 0.92
CA GLN A 68 8.10 11.22 -0.06
C GLN A 68 7.17 11.01 -1.24
N ILE A 69 6.46 12.06 -1.66
CA ILE A 69 5.71 12.07 -2.90
C ILE A 69 6.52 12.84 -3.95
N VAL A 70 6.70 12.22 -5.10
CA VAL A 70 7.35 12.82 -6.26
C VAL A 70 6.33 12.83 -7.39
N ASN A 71 5.61 13.94 -7.50
CA ASN A 71 4.78 14.28 -8.64
C ASN A 71 5.66 14.90 -9.74
N MET A 72 5.31 14.69 -11.01
CA MET A 72 6.06 15.31 -12.12
C MET A 72 5.88 16.85 -12.12
N PRO A 73 6.94 17.63 -12.40
CA PRO A 73 6.85 19.09 -12.46
C PRO A 73 5.77 19.54 -13.44
N ASN A 74 4.96 20.54 -13.05
CA ASN A 74 3.88 21.13 -13.87
C ASN A 74 2.77 20.17 -14.32
N SER A 75 2.69 18.97 -13.73
CA SER A 75 1.68 17.97 -14.05
C SER A 75 0.53 17.97 -13.03
N MET A 76 -0.57 17.34 -13.41
CA MET A 76 -1.67 17.00 -12.51
C MET A 76 -1.14 16.19 -11.32
N GLU A 77 -1.54 16.56 -10.10
CA GLU A 77 -1.22 15.82 -8.88
C GLU A 77 -1.82 14.40 -8.97
N LEU A 78 -1.01 13.44 -9.42
CA LEU A 78 -1.43 12.04 -9.59
C LEU A 78 -1.49 11.33 -8.24
N ILE A 79 -0.73 11.80 -7.26
CA ILE A 79 -0.63 11.21 -5.93
C ILE A 79 -0.88 12.29 -4.91
N ARG A 80 -1.83 12.03 -4.01
CA ARG A 80 -2.12 12.92 -2.88
C ARG A 80 -2.64 12.14 -1.68
N LEU A 81 -2.45 12.72 -0.50
CA LEU A 81 -3.22 12.33 0.68
C LEU A 81 -4.66 12.81 0.51
N ALA A 82 -5.62 11.89 0.49
CA ALA A 82 -7.03 12.20 0.29
C ALA A 82 -7.82 11.99 1.57
N SER A 83 -8.64 12.98 1.94
CA SER A 83 -9.62 12.83 3.02
C SER A 83 -10.90 12.17 2.51
N VAL A 84 -11.53 11.32 3.33
CA VAL A 84 -12.87 10.78 3.07
C VAL A 84 -13.92 11.90 2.92
N ALA A 85 -13.76 13.03 3.61
CA ALA A 85 -14.69 14.15 3.52
C ALA A 85 -14.64 14.87 2.17
N ASP A 86 -13.45 14.96 1.57
CA ASP A 86 -13.19 15.73 0.34
C ASP A 86 -13.19 14.88 -0.93
N SER A 87 -13.26 13.55 -0.78
CA SER A 87 -13.25 12.62 -1.89
C SER A 87 -14.61 12.61 -2.60
N MET A 88 -14.77 13.63 -3.47
CA MET A 88 -15.93 13.72 -4.34
C MET A 88 -16.05 12.46 -5.22
N PRO A 89 -17.28 11.98 -5.48
CA PRO A 89 -17.46 10.91 -6.45
C PRO A 89 -16.90 11.34 -7.80
N VAL A 90 -16.02 10.52 -8.36
CA VAL A 90 -15.35 10.80 -9.63
C VAL A 90 -16.42 10.98 -10.72
N LYS A 91 -16.59 12.21 -11.22
CA LYS A 91 -17.53 12.50 -12.30
C LYS A 91 -16.97 11.90 -13.59
N SER A 92 -17.69 10.90 -14.10
CA SER A 92 -17.45 10.40 -15.45
C SER A 92 -17.63 11.53 -16.46
N GLY A 93 -16.67 11.69 -17.38
CA GLY A 93 -16.87 12.55 -18.54
C GLY A 93 -18.01 12.00 -19.39
N LYS A 94 -18.70 12.84 -20.16
CA LYS A 94 -19.90 12.50 -20.94
C LYS A 94 -19.76 11.28 -21.89
N ASN A 95 -18.54 10.78 -22.12
CA ASN A 95 -18.23 9.63 -22.99
C ASN A 95 -17.42 8.50 -22.28
N SER A 96 -17.24 8.50 -20.96
CA SER A 96 -16.55 7.39 -20.26
C SER A 96 -17.54 6.36 -19.73
N ASN A 97 -17.31 5.08 -20.03
CA ASN A 97 -18.07 3.94 -19.49
C ASN A 97 -17.89 3.73 -17.97
N VAL A 98 -17.15 4.59 -17.28
CA VAL A 98 -16.94 4.55 -15.84
C VAL A 98 -18.16 5.20 -15.19
N ARG A 99 -18.96 4.50 -14.38
CA ARG A 99 -20.07 5.14 -13.65
C ARG A 99 -19.51 5.84 -12.41
N GLN A 100 -20.32 6.74 -11.83
CA GLN A 100 -19.94 7.55 -10.69
C GLN A 100 -19.62 6.64 -9.49
N THR A 101 -18.34 6.42 -9.20
CA THR A 101 -17.94 5.53 -8.11
C THR A 101 -18.08 6.25 -6.77
N LYS A 102 -18.84 5.67 -5.84
CA LYS A 102 -18.85 6.08 -4.43
C LYS A 102 -17.49 5.72 -3.84
N MET A 103 -16.81 6.71 -3.26
CA MET A 103 -15.53 6.51 -2.58
C MET A 103 -15.73 5.62 -1.34
N PRO A 104 -14.83 4.67 -1.06
CA PRO A 104 -14.93 3.86 0.14
C PRO A 104 -14.67 4.70 1.39
N LEU A 105 -15.15 4.22 2.53
CA LEU A 105 -14.74 4.76 3.83
C LEU A 105 -13.26 4.48 4.05
N ASP A 106 -12.61 5.29 4.88
CA ASP A 106 -11.28 5.01 5.42
C ASP A 106 -11.22 3.64 6.11
N LYS A 107 -10.15 2.87 5.91
CA LYS A 107 -10.06 1.51 6.46
C LYS A 107 -9.75 1.53 7.96
N THR A 108 -8.96 2.50 8.42
CA THR A 108 -8.55 2.66 9.83
C THR A 108 -9.74 3.05 10.72
N ASN A 109 -10.44 4.12 10.35
CA ASN A 109 -11.51 4.69 11.14
C ASN A 109 -12.86 4.06 10.85
N ASN A 110 -13.11 3.64 9.59
CA ASN A 110 -14.38 3.10 9.10
C ASN A 110 -15.61 3.94 9.50
N ILE A 111 -15.41 5.26 9.68
CA ILE A 111 -16.43 6.23 10.04
C ILE A 111 -16.67 7.15 8.82
N PRO A 112 -17.92 7.37 8.40
CA PRO A 112 -18.24 8.31 7.33
C PRO A 112 -17.64 9.69 7.56
N GLY A 113 -16.90 10.18 6.56
CA GLY A 113 -16.33 11.53 6.55
C GLY A 113 -15.09 11.72 7.42
N ILE A 114 -14.54 10.65 8.01
CA ILE A 114 -13.33 10.69 8.83
C ILE A 114 -12.30 9.73 8.24
N GLY A 115 -11.05 10.17 8.22
CA GLY A 115 -9.90 9.37 7.84
C GLY A 115 -9.26 9.79 6.52
N HIS A 116 -8.09 9.23 6.27
CA HIS A 116 -7.24 9.56 5.14
C HIS A 116 -6.63 8.31 4.54
N TYR A 117 -6.51 8.31 3.22
CA TYR A 117 -5.79 7.28 2.49
C TYR A 117 -4.92 7.91 1.43
N LEU A 118 -3.88 7.18 1.00
CA LEU A 118 -3.06 7.63 -0.11
C LEU A 118 -3.76 7.31 -1.43
N MET A 119 -4.08 8.36 -2.21
CA MET A 119 -4.79 8.23 -3.47
C MET A 119 -3.86 8.43 -4.65
N PHE A 120 -3.91 7.49 -5.59
CA PHE A 120 -3.27 7.54 -6.90
C PHE A 120 -4.38 7.66 -7.95
N SER A 121 -4.46 8.77 -8.68
CA SER A 121 -5.55 9.01 -9.63
C SER A 121 -5.04 9.62 -10.93
N THR A 122 -5.49 9.05 -12.05
CA THR A 122 -5.32 9.65 -13.38
C THR A 122 -6.57 10.41 -13.84
N PHE A 123 -7.60 10.48 -13.00
CA PHE A 123 -8.79 11.30 -13.23
C PHE A 123 -8.46 12.79 -13.09
N GLY A 124 -8.85 13.57 -14.10
CA GLY A 124 -8.71 15.02 -14.17
C GLY A 124 -8.78 15.50 -15.62
N ASP A 125 -8.69 16.82 -15.84
CA ASP A 125 -9.03 17.43 -17.13
C ASP A 125 -7.99 17.12 -18.22
N ASP A 126 -8.40 16.35 -19.23
CA ASP A 126 -7.54 15.94 -20.35
C ASP A 126 -7.12 17.14 -21.23
N HIS A 127 -7.80 18.29 -21.08
CA HIS A 127 -7.50 19.53 -21.79
C HIS A 127 -6.26 20.28 -21.27
N ALA A 128 -5.90 20.12 -19.99
CA ALA A 128 -4.68 20.74 -19.43
C ALA A 128 -3.39 20.01 -19.85
N VAL A 129 -3.53 18.89 -20.55
CA VAL A 129 -2.51 17.86 -20.74
C VAL A 129 -2.02 17.81 -22.20
N SER A 130 -2.71 18.46 -23.14
CA SER A 130 -2.44 18.35 -24.58
C SER A 130 -1.16 19.05 -25.06
N SER A 131 -0.59 19.98 -24.28
CA SER A 131 0.62 20.73 -24.67
C SER A 131 1.93 20.11 -24.16
N GLN A 132 1.87 19.14 -23.24
CA GLN A 132 3.05 18.57 -22.55
C GLN A 132 3.25 17.07 -22.81
N PHE A 133 2.31 16.41 -23.49
CA PHE A 133 2.40 15.01 -23.89
C PHE A 133 3.42 14.72 -25.01
N SER A 134 4.09 15.75 -25.54
CA SER A 134 4.66 15.72 -26.90
C SER A 134 5.90 14.87 -27.09
N ASP A 135 6.60 14.42 -26.04
CA ASP A 135 7.84 13.62 -26.23
C ASP A 135 7.78 12.16 -25.73
N THR A 136 6.88 11.79 -24.79
CA THR A 136 6.82 10.40 -24.26
C THR A 136 5.42 9.81 -24.11
N GLY A 137 4.36 10.63 -24.13
CA GLY A 137 2.99 10.16 -23.92
C GLY A 137 2.70 9.55 -22.53
N LEU A 138 3.59 9.77 -21.54
CA LEU A 138 3.55 9.11 -20.22
C LEU A 138 3.86 10.11 -19.10
N LEU A 139 2.93 10.29 -18.16
CA LEU A 139 3.17 11.02 -16.91
C LEU A 139 3.32 10.02 -15.78
N TYR A 140 4.50 9.93 -15.16
CA TYR A 140 4.79 8.99 -14.08
C TYR A 140 5.00 9.73 -12.76
N SER A 141 4.26 9.39 -11.73
CA SER A 141 4.47 9.90 -10.37
C SER A 141 4.65 8.73 -9.41
N HIS A 142 5.35 8.95 -8.31
CA HIS A 142 5.56 7.90 -7.32
C HIS A 142 5.63 8.42 -5.89
N ALA A 143 5.19 7.58 -4.96
CA ALA A 143 5.48 7.73 -3.54
C ALA A 143 6.61 6.78 -3.14
N MET A 144 7.41 7.15 -2.14
CA MET A 144 8.52 6.33 -1.64
C MET A 144 8.45 6.21 -0.12
N THR A 145 8.69 5.00 0.38
CA THR A 145 9.00 4.81 1.80
C THR A 145 10.38 5.40 2.11
N PRO A 146 10.70 5.58 3.41
CA PRO A 146 12.08 5.75 3.83
C PRO A 146 12.96 4.55 3.45
N ILE A 147 14.27 4.76 3.59
CA ILE A 147 15.25 3.70 3.45
C ILE A 147 15.18 2.80 4.68
N TYR A 148 14.94 1.51 4.45
CA TYR A 148 14.95 0.46 5.45
C TYR A 148 16.31 -0.24 5.50
N PRO A 149 16.71 -0.79 6.66
CA PRO A 149 18.00 -1.47 6.83
C PRO A 149 18.03 -2.80 6.05
N ARG A 150 19.23 -3.37 5.90
CA ARG A 150 19.38 -4.75 5.44
C ARG A 150 18.65 -5.74 6.36
N MET A 151 18.24 -6.88 5.81
CA MET A 151 17.54 -7.94 6.55
C MET A 151 18.51 -8.91 7.25
N ASP A 152 18.02 -9.66 8.27
CA ASP A 152 18.76 -10.80 8.86
C ASP A 152 19.00 -11.89 7.79
N PRO A 153 20.24 -12.37 7.58
CA PRO A 153 20.56 -13.45 6.63
C PRO A 153 19.72 -14.73 6.78
N LYS A 154 19.16 -15.00 7.96
CA LYS A 154 18.25 -16.14 8.20
C LYS A 154 16.99 -16.09 7.34
N LEU A 155 16.56 -14.91 6.91
CA LEU A 155 15.43 -14.74 5.98
C LEU A 155 15.71 -15.33 4.58
N LYS A 156 16.98 -15.59 4.25
CA LYS A 156 17.39 -16.17 2.96
C LYS A 156 17.24 -17.70 2.93
N ASP A 157 17.30 -18.37 4.07
CA ASP A 157 17.39 -19.83 4.17
C ASP A 157 16.01 -20.49 4.28
N PRO A 158 15.55 -21.27 3.28
CA PRO A 158 14.25 -21.97 3.31
C PRO A 158 14.05 -22.93 4.49
N GLY A 159 15.13 -23.40 5.13
CA GLY A 159 15.08 -24.24 6.33
C GLY A 159 14.86 -23.46 7.63
N ASN A 160 15.00 -22.13 7.60
CA ASN A 160 14.85 -21.30 8.77
C ASN A 160 13.38 -20.91 9.02
N LYS A 161 12.98 -20.83 10.30
CA LYS A 161 11.62 -20.41 10.70
C LYS A 161 11.27 -18.97 10.29
N LEU A 162 12.27 -18.12 10.04
CA LEU A 162 12.09 -16.76 9.57
C LEU A 162 11.86 -16.67 8.06
N PHE A 163 12.17 -17.71 7.28
CA PHE A 163 12.01 -17.67 5.84
C PHE A 163 10.58 -17.33 5.42
N GLY A 164 10.45 -16.35 4.51
CA GLY A 164 9.15 -15.90 4.00
C GLY A 164 8.28 -15.18 5.03
N THR A 165 8.84 -14.75 6.16
CA THR A 165 8.08 -14.03 7.20
C THR A 165 8.21 -12.51 7.12
N CYS A 166 9.14 -11.98 6.33
CA CYS A 166 9.16 -10.55 6.02
C CYS A 166 8.11 -10.26 4.94
N MET A 167 7.07 -9.51 5.32
CA MET A 167 5.92 -9.22 4.49
C MET A 167 5.66 -7.72 4.39
N VAL A 168 5.22 -7.26 3.22
CA VAL A 168 4.58 -5.96 3.00
C VAL A 168 3.08 -6.19 2.91
N ARG A 169 2.30 -5.40 3.64
CA ARG A 169 0.85 -5.51 3.70
C ARG A 169 0.23 -4.13 3.58
N PHE A 170 -0.93 -4.07 2.96
CA PHE A 170 -1.74 -2.86 2.87
C PHE A 170 -3.14 -3.24 2.41
N PHE A 171 -4.10 -2.37 2.67
CA PHE A 171 -5.41 -2.42 2.05
C PHE A 171 -5.40 -1.54 0.81
N PHE A 172 -6.04 -2.01 -0.25
CA PHE A 172 -6.20 -1.24 -1.46
C PHE A 172 -7.61 -1.37 -2.02
N CYS A 173 -8.01 -0.37 -2.77
CA CYS A 173 -9.13 -0.49 -3.68
C CYS A 173 -8.76 0.20 -4.99
N HIS A 174 -9.18 -0.34 -6.13
CA HIS A 174 -8.89 0.30 -7.41
C HIS A 174 -10.03 0.19 -8.39
N VAL A 175 -10.11 1.18 -9.26
CA VAL A 175 -11.13 1.32 -10.29
C VAL A 175 -10.44 1.57 -11.62
N GLY A 176 -10.90 0.88 -12.65
CA GLY A 176 -10.29 0.92 -13.98
C GLY A 176 -9.00 0.09 -14.06
N SER A 177 -8.50 -0.07 -15.28
CA SER A 177 -7.26 -0.80 -15.54
C SER A 177 -6.08 0.06 -15.12
N THR A 178 -5.52 -0.09 -13.93
CA THR A 178 -4.41 0.76 -13.44
C THR A 178 -3.04 0.21 -13.84
N ASN A 179 -2.05 1.09 -14.06
CA ASN A 179 -0.63 0.74 -14.22
C ASN A 179 0.14 0.85 -12.89
N PHE A 180 -0.56 0.78 -11.75
CA PHE A 180 0.05 0.87 -10.44
C PHE A 180 1.06 -0.27 -10.23
N GLN A 181 2.22 0.06 -9.68
CA GLN A 181 3.28 -0.92 -9.37
C GLN A 181 3.94 -0.59 -8.05
N ILE A 182 4.28 -1.63 -7.30
CA ILE A 182 5.21 -1.53 -6.16
C ILE A 182 6.55 -2.08 -6.61
N ILE A 183 7.57 -1.26 -6.48
CA ILE A 183 8.92 -1.57 -6.92
C ILE A 183 9.84 -1.53 -5.70
N LEU A 184 10.61 -2.59 -5.50
CA LEU A 184 11.70 -2.63 -4.54
C LEU A 184 12.99 -2.15 -5.20
N GLU A 185 13.68 -1.20 -4.56
CA GLU A 185 14.99 -0.69 -4.99
C GLU A 185 16.02 -0.80 -3.87
N ARG A 186 17.25 -1.22 -4.20
CA ARG A 186 18.40 -1.25 -3.28
C ARG A 186 19.33 -0.07 -3.50
N ILE A 187 19.88 0.47 -2.42
CA ILE A 187 20.85 1.58 -2.47
C ILE A 187 22.22 1.09 -2.93
N LYS A 188 22.73 0.01 -2.32
CA LYS A 188 24.01 -0.62 -2.71
C LYS A 188 23.75 -1.80 -3.64
N ASN A 189 24.57 -1.91 -4.69
CA ASN A 189 24.42 -2.88 -5.78
C ASN A 189 23.04 -2.77 -6.42
N PRO A 190 22.84 -1.75 -7.28
CA PRO A 190 21.53 -1.35 -7.78
C PRO A 190 20.73 -2.55 -8.27
N TYR A 191 19.62 -2.79 -7.57
CA TYR A 191 18.68 -3.85 -7.85
C TYR A 191 17.30 -3.24 -7.84
N LYS A 192 16.51 -3.52 -8.88
CA LYS A 192 15.15 -3.03 -9.04
C LYS A 192 14.25 -4.17 -9.46
N LYS A 193 13.15 -4.40 -8.74
CA LYS A 193 12.18 -5.44 -9.06
C LYS A 193 10.76 -4.94 -8.78
N VAL A 194 9.86 -5.12 -9.75
CA VAL A 194 8.43 -5.02 -9.48
C VAL A 194 8.05 -6.18 -8.58
N ILE A 195 7.64 -5.88 -7.36
CA ILE A 195 7.27 -6.90 -6.36
C ILE A 195 5.77 -7.14 -6.32
N TRP A 196 4.97 -6.18 -6.81
CA TRP A 196 3.52 -6.33 -6.86
C TRP A 196 2.86 -5.39 -7.88
N THR A 197 1.78 -5.88 -8.48
CA THR A 197 0.83 -5.12 -9.29
C THR A 197 -0.58 -5.54 -8.89
N PRO A 198 -1.57 -4.66 -8.99
CA PRO A 198 -2.94 -5.02 -8.62
C PRO A 198 -3.45 -6.16 -9.49
N PRO A 199 -4.33 -7.02 -8.93
CA PRO A 199 -5.05 -8.00 -9.72
C PRO A 199 -5.88 -7.30 -10.81
N ARG A 200 -6.33 -8.07 -11.82
CA ARG A 200 -7.15 -7.51 -12.89
C ARG A 200 -8.38 -6.83 -12.30
N ALA A 201 -8.67 -5.62 -12.80
CA ALA A 201 -9.71 -4.76 -12.27
C ALA A 201 -11.02 -5.50 -12.04
N SER A 202 -11.49 -5.47 -10.80
CA SER A 202 -12.88 -5.78 -10.52
C SER A 202 -13.72 -4.69 -11.19
N LEU A 203 -14.57 -5.07 -12.15
CA LEU A 203 -15.60 -4.18 -12.70
C LEU A 203 -16.72 -3.91 -11.68
N ILE A 204 -16.57 -4.43 -10.46
CA ILE A 204 -17.56 -4.39 -9.40
C ILE A 204 -17.51 -3.00 -8.77
N GLU A 205 -18.57 -2.24 -9.01
CA GLU A 205 -18.96 -1.14 -8.16
C GLU A 205 -19.76 -1.69 -6.98
N PRO A 206 -19.54 -1.19 -5.75
CA PRO A 206 -18.64 -0.10 -5.35
C PRO A 206 -17.17 -0.54 -5.20
N CYS A 207 -16.27 0.44 -5.04
CA CYS A 207 -14.87 0.20 -4.65
C CYS A 207 -14.85 -0.53 -3.28
N VAL A 208 -14.36 -1.78 -3.24
CA VAL A 208 -14.23 -2.58 -2.01
C VAL A 208 -12.76 -2.70 -1.62
N TRP A 209 -12.46 -2.52 -0.33
CA TRP A 209 -11.11 -2.76 0.19
C TRP A 209 -10.73 -4.24 0.09
N GLU A 210 -9.59 -4.48 -0.52
CA GLU A 210 -8.92 -5.77 -0.61
C GLU A 210 -7.59 -5.70 0.15
N LYS A 211 -7.16 -6.81 0.74
CA LYS A 211 -5.87 -6.90 1.42
C LYS A 211 -4.81 -7.45 0.46
N ALA A 212 -3.69 -6.75 0.34
CA ALA A 212 -2.50 -7.27 -0.31
C ALA A 212 -1.51 -7.76 0.75
N THR A 213 -0.91 -8.94 0.51
CA THR A 213 0.19 -9.48 1.32
C THR A 213 1.30 -9.94 0.37
N ILE A 214 2.47 -9.31 0.46
CA ILE A 214 3.63 -9.59 -0.39
C ILE A 214 4.76 -10.10 0.49
N VAL A 215 5.22 -11.32 0.24
CA VAL A 215 6.43 -11.84 0.88
C VAL A 215 7.64 -11.21 0.19
N LEU A 216 8.48 -10.49 0.93
CA LEU A 216 9.70 -9.91 0.39
C LEU A 216 10.83 -10.93 0.37
N ASP A 217 11.52 -11.00 -0.77
CA ASP A 217 12.80 -11.70 -0.86
C ASP A 217 13.83 -11.04 0.08
N TYR A 218 14.86 -11.80 0.47
CA TYR A 218 15.95 -11.29 1.30
C TYR A 218 16.69 -10.10 0.65
N GLN A 219 16.87 -9.03 1.43
CA GLN A 219 17.60 -7.82 1.02
C GLN A 219 18.94 -7.70 1.77
N PRO A 220 20.09 -7.89 1.10
CA PRO A 220 21.43 -7.85 1.73
C PRO A 220 21.96 -6.43 2.00
N SER A 221 21.27 -5.41 1.50
CA SER A 221 21.61 -4.00 1.63
C SER A 221 20.35 -3.19 1.93
N GLU A 222 20.56 -1.92 2.28
CA GLU A 222 19.51 -0.94 2.50
C GLU A 222 18.61 -0.81 1.26
N TYR A 223 17.30 -0.76 1.48
CA TYR A 223 16.30 -0.79 0.42
C TYR A 223 15.12 0.13 0.73
N PHE A 224 14.32 0.46 -0.28
CA PHE A 224 13.08 1.20 -0.11
C PHE A 224 12.04 0.68 -1.12
N LEU A 225 10.77 1.02 -0.88
CA LEU A 225 9.67 0.69 -1.77
C LEU A 225 9.17 1.95 -2.47
N LYS A 226 8.95 1.82 -3.77
CA LYS A 226 8.42 2.87 -4.65
C LYS A 226 7.06 2.45 -5.18
N PHE A 227 6.05 3.27 -4.93
CA PHE A 227 4.65 3.06 -5.33
C PHE A 227 4.40 3.99 -6.50
N GLY A 228 4.41 3.44 -7.72
CA GLY A 228 4.34 4.21 -8.95
C GLY A 228 2.98 4.11 -9.63
N ILE A 229 2.52 5.22 -10.20
CA ILE A 229 1.40 5.25 -11.14
C ILE A 229 1.80 6.03 -12.39
N ALA A 230 1.30 5.60 -13.54
CA ALA A 230 1.51 6.31 -14.79
C ALA A 230 0.18 6.64 -15.49
N LYS A 231 -0.01 7.90 -15.88
CA LYS A 231 -1.10 8.34 -16.77
C LYS A 231 -0.64 8.22 -18.22
N MET A 232 -1.35 7.39 -18.98
CA MET A 232 -1.27 7.32 -20.44
C MET A 232 -2.46 8.08 -21.06
N ASN A 233 -2.41 8.35 -22.37
CA ASN A 233 -3.51 9.05 -23.05
C ASN A 233 -4.86 8.35 -22.85
N ASN A 234 -5.91 9.11 -22.52
CA ASN A 234 -7.28 8.65 -22.25
C ASN A 234 -7.42 7.57 -21.16
N HIS A 235 -6.36 7.35 -20.36
CA HIS A 235 -6.35 6.36 -19.31
C HIS A 235 -6.90 6.95 -18.01
N LYS A 236 -8.01 6.37 -17.53
CA LYS A 236 -8.69 6.77 -16.30
C LYS A 236 -8.69 5.61 -15.32
N ALA A 237 -7.95 5.77 -14.23
CA ALA A 237 -7.86 4.81 -13.16
C ALA A 237 -7.66 5.54 -11.83
N MET A 238 -8.08 4.86 -10.77
CA MET A 238 -7.83 5.26 -9.40
C MET A 238 -7.36 4.04 -8.62
N PHE A 239 -6.40 4.25 -7.74
CA PHE A 239 -5.91 3.27 -6.79
C PHE A 239 -5.82 3.97 -5.43
N LEU A 240 -6.48 3.42 -4.43
CA LEU A 240 -6.49 3.87 -3.05
C LEU A 240 -5.66 2.89 -2.24
N MET A 241 -4.87 3.39 -1.29
CA MET A 241 -4.04 2.59 -0.41
C MET A 241 -4.20 3.08 1.02
N ASP A 242 -4.39 2.15 1.93
CA ASP A 242 -4.53 2.41 3.36
C ASP A 242 -3.84 1.30 4.19
N ASP A 243 -3.61 1.54 5.48
CA ASP A 243 -3.10 0.58 6.45
C ASP A 243 -1.83 -0.17 5.97
N PHE A 244 -0.84 0.60 5.52
CA PHE A 244 0.43 0.05 5.07
C PHE A 244 1.30 -0.44 6.24
N SER A 245 1.79 -1.67 6.18
CA SER A 245 2.71 -2.22 7.19
C SER A 245 3.79 -3.13 6.59
N LEU A 246 5.00 -3.05 7.16
CA LEU A 246 5.98 -4.14 7.08
C LEU A 246 5.96 -4.96 8.36
N SER A 247 6.03 -6.28 8.21
CA SER A 247 6.14 -7.17 9.37
C SER A 247 7.40 -6.90 10.19
N PRO A 248 7.37 -7.07 11.52
CA PRO A 248 8.53 -6.91 12.41
C PRO A 248 9.77 -7.67 11.97
N ASN A 249 9.58 -8.84 11.37
CA ASN A 249 10.67 -9.72 10.94
C ASN A 249 11.56 -9.10 9.86
N CYS A 250 11.08 -8.09 9.14
CA CYS A 250 11.88 -7.32 8.19
C CYS A 250 13.00 -6.49 8.85
N PHE A 251 12.94 -6.29 10.17
CA PHE A 251 13.83 -5.41 10.94
C PHE A 251 14.60 -6.14 12.05
N LEU A 252 14.62 -7.47 12.02
CA LEU A 252 15.51 -8.26 12.87
C LEU A 252 16.95 -7.99 12.46
N MET A 253 17.80 -7.69 13.44
CA MET A 253 19.24 -7.42 13.28
C MET A 253 20.07 -8.44 14.03
#